data_AF-A0A699XH99-F1
#
_entry.id   AF-A0A699XH99-F1
#
_cell.length_a   1.000
_cell.length_b   1.000
_cell.length_c   1.000
_cell.angle_alpha   90.00
_cell.angle_beta   90.00
_cell.angle_gamma   90.00
#
_symmetry.space_group_name_H-M   'P 1'
#
loop_
_entity.id
_entity.type
_entity.pdbx_description
1 polymer ?
#
loop_
_entity_poly.entity_id
_entity_poly.type
_entity_poly.pdbx_seq_one_letter_code
_entity_poly.pdbx_strand_id
1 'polypeptide(L)'
;GHQVIKKGILLQLMSGVSKETPEGMALRGDINICVVGDPSTSKSQFLKYVCSFLPRAVYTSGKASSAAGLTAAVVKDEETGEF
;
A
#
# COMPACT_ATOMS: atom_id res chain seq x y z
N GLY A 1 9.17 21.83 2.90
CA GLY A 1 7.72 21.84 3.19
C GLY A 1 7.21 20.47 3.59
N HIS A 2 5.97 20.42 4.11
CA HIS A 2 5.19 19.22 4.49
C HIS A 2 5.86 18.27 5.50
N GLN A 3 6.40 18.79 6.61
CA GLN A 3 7.13 17.98 7.60
C GLN A 3 6.26 16.89 8.25
N VAL A 4 4.98 17.18 8.51
CA VAL A 4 4.05 16.21 9.09
C VAL A 4 3.86 15.00 8.16
N ILE A 5 3.65 15.24 6.86
CA ILE A 5 3.47 14.17 5.86
C ILE A 5 4.75 13.35 5.73
N LYS A 6 5.91 14.00 5.62
CA LYS A 6 7.20 13.32 5.51
C LYS A 6 7.50 12.45 6.73
N LYS A 7 7.22 12.96 7.94
CA LYS A 7 7.36 12.20 9.19
C LYS A 7 6.42 11.00 9.21
N GLY A 8 5.17 11.18 8.79
CA GLY A 8 4.21 10.08 8.66
C GLY A 8 4.72 8.99 7.72
N ILE A 9 5.14 9.36 6.49
CA ILE A 9 5.68 8.41 5.51
C ILE A 9 6.91 7.70 6.08
N LEU A 10 7.83 8.39 6.74
CA LEU A 10 9.00 7.77 7.38
C LEU A 10 8.59 6.70 8.40
N LEU A 11 7.59 6.99 9.24
CA LEU A 11 7.08 6.02 10.22
C LEU A 11 6.39 4.83 9.54
N GLN A 12 5.66 5.05 8.44
CA GLN A 12 5.10 3.97 7.65
C GLN A 12 6.19 3.04 7.06
N LEU A 13 7.32 3.60 6.62
CA LEU A 13 8.43 2.81 6.08
C LEU A 13 9.14 1.97 7.15
N MET A 14 9.25 2.49 8.37
CA MET A 14 9.84 1.75 9.49
C MET A 14 8.90 0.66 10.02
N SER A 15 7.59 0.88 9.88
CA SER A 15 6.53 0.02 10.40
C SER A 15 6.58 -0.19 11.92
N GLY A 16 5.62 -0.95 12.45
CA GLY A 16 5.56 -1.38 13.84
C GLY A 16 5.81 -2.88 13.99
N VAL A 17 5.57 -3.41 15.19
CA VAL A 17 5.76 -4.83 15.50
C VAL A 17 4.44 -5.56 15.37
N SER A 18 4.39 -6.58 14.51
CA SER A 18 3.27 -7.52 14.45
C SER A 18 3.23 -8.34 15.75
N LYS A 19 2.05 -8.52 16.32
CA LYS A 19 1.87 -9.25 17.59
C LYS A 19 0.81 -10.31 17.43
N GLU A 20 0.82 -11.26 18.35
CA GLU A 20 -0.20 -12.29 18.46
C GLU A 20 -0.80 -12.22 19.86
N THR A 21 -2.12 -12.35 19.94
CA THR A 21 -2.82 -12.44 21.21
C THR A 21 -2.65 -13.84 21.82
N PRO A 22 -2.85 -14.01 23.14
CA PRO A 22 -2.84 -15.33 23.77
C PRO A 22 -3.85 -16.32 23.16
N GLU A 23 -4.87 -15.80 22.48
CA GLU A 23 -5.95 -16.55 21.82
C GLU A 23 -5.61 -16.91 20.35
N GLY A 24 -4.42 -16.57 19.85
CA GLY A 24 -3.95 -16.90 18.50
C GLY A 24 -4.36 -15.91 17.41
N MET A 25 -4.99 -14.78 17.77
CA MET A 25 -5.35 -13.73 16.79
C MET A 25 -4.14 -12.84 16.48
N ALA A 26 -3.86 -12.65 15.19
CA ALA A 26 -2.82 -11.75 14.71
C ALA A 26 -3.26 -10.27 14.80
N LEU A 27 -2.36 -9.42 15.33
CA LEU A 27 -2.51 -7.98 15.43
C LEU A 27 -1.54 -7.30 14.47
N ARG A 28 -2.08 -6.45 13.59
CA ARG A 28 -1.32 -5.77 12.54
C ARG A 28 -0.26 -4.83 13.14
N GLY A 29 1.00 -5.02 12.75
CA GLY A 29 2.10 -4.12 13.09
C GLY A 29 2.24 -2.92 12.15
N ASP A 30 1.76 -3.04 10.91
CA ASP A 30 1.96 -2.02 9.89
C ASP A 30 1.04 -0.81 10.01
N ILE A 31 1.47 0.33 9.46
CA ILE A 31 0.76 1.61 9.50
C ILE A 31 0.24 1.95 8.11
N ASN A 32 -1.04 2.35 8.02
CA ASN A 32 -1.63 2.87 6.79
C ASN A 32 -1.80 4.38 6.91
N ILE A 33 -1.45 5.11 5.85
CA ILE A 33 -1.59 6.56 5.81
C ILE A 33 -2.47 6.96 4.62
N CYS A 34 -3.42 7.85 4.88
CA CYS A 34 -4.22 8.52 3.86
C CYS A 34 -3.84 10.01 3.84
N VAL A 35 -3.54 10.55 2.65
CA VAL A 35 -3.18 11.96 2.47
C VAL A 35 -4.26 12.66 1.65
N VAL A 36 -4.97 13.59 2.28
CA VAL A 36 -6.01 14.42 1.66
C VAL A 36 -5.60 15.89 1.75
N GLY A 37 -5.88 16.66 0.71
CA GLY A 37 -5.57 18.10 0.68
C GLY A 37 -5.82 18.71 -0.69
N ASP A 38 -5.63 20.03 -0.79
CA ASP A 38 -5.98 20.84 -1.97
C ASP A 38 -5.28 20.40 -3.26
N PRO A 39 -5.86 20.67 -4.44
CA PRO A 39 -5.18 20.44 -5.72
C PRO A 39 -3.75 21.01 -5.75
N SER A 40 -2.88 20.40 -6.54
CA SER A 40 -1.50 20.89 -6.75
C SER A 40 -0.57 20.94 -5.52
N THR A 41 -0.88 20.23 -4.43
CA THR A 41 -0.04 20.12 -3.21
C THR A 41 0.98 18.97 -3.23
N SER A 42 1.41 18.52 -4.41
CA SER A 42 2.43 17.46 -4.59
C SER A 42 2.14 16.09 -3.93
N LYS A 43 0.89 15.78 -3.55
CA LYS A 43 0.50 14.50 -2.92
C LYS A 43 0.99 13.27 -3.70
N SER A 44 0.73 13.23 -5.00
CA SER A 44 1.16 12.12 -5.87
C SER A 44 2.68 12.03 -6.03
N GLN A 45 3.40 13.14 -5.85
CA GLN A 45 4.86 13.15 -5.95
C GLN A 45 5.50 12.39 -4.77
N PHE A 46 4.91 12.49 -3.57
CA PHE A 46 5.36 11.68 -2.43
C PHE A 46 5.19 10.18 -2.70
N LEU A 47 4.03 9.76 -3.24
CA LEU A 47 3.76 8.35 -3.55
C LEU A 47 4.71 7.80 -4.63
N LYS A 48 4.95 8.56 -5.70
CA LYS A 48 5.91 8.18 -6.76
C LYS A 48 7.33 8.04 -6.23
N TYR A 49 7.75 8.99 -5.38
CA TYR A 49 9.08 8.95 -4.76
C TYR A 49 9.25 7.69 -3.90
N VAL A 50 8.28 7.39 -3.02
CA VAL A 50 8.31 6.19 -2.18
C VAL A 50 8.36 4.92 -3.04
N CYS A 51 7.57 4.86 -4.11
CA CYS A 51 7.57 3.72 -5.03
C CYS A 51 8.92 3.54 -5.74
N SER A 52 9.61 4.63 -6.10
CA SER A 52 10.94 4.56 -6.70
C SER A 52 12.05 4.19 -5.72
N PHE A 53 11.84 4.48 -4.43
CA PHE A 53 12.82 4.25 -3.37
C PHE A 53 12.75 2.82 -2.81
N LEU A 54 11.55 2.25 -2.68
CA LEU A 54 11.35 0.90 -2.13
C LEU A 54 11.25 -0.18 -3.22
N PRO A 55 12.02 -1.28 -3.12
CA PRO A 55 12.11 -2.29 -4.18
C PRO A 55 10.83 -3.13 -4.38
N ARG A 56 9.93 -3.19 -3.39
CA ARG A 56 8.68 -3.98 -3.44
C ARG A 56 7.41 -3.12 -3.44
N ALA A 57 7.55 -1.80 -3.57
CA ALA A 57 6.41 -0.91 -3.59
C ALA A 57 5.80 -0.87 -5.01
N VAL A 58 4.46 -0.83 -5.07
CA VAL A 58 3.71 -0.71 -6.33
C VAL A 58 2.84 0.54 -6.27
N TYR A 59 2.99 1.42 -7.25
CA TYR A 59 2.14 2.59 -7.42
C TYR A 59 1.02 2.27 -8.41
N THR A 60 -0.23 2.50 -8.02
CA THR A 60 -1.40 2.32 -8.88
C THR A 60 -2.38 3.49 -8.74
N SER A 61 -3.22 3.67 -9.76
CA SER A 61 -4.32 4.63 -9.76
C SER A 61 -5.64 3.89 -9.59
N GLY A 62 -6.46 4.29 -8.61
CA GLY A 62 -7.76 3.68 -8.36
C GLY A 62 -8.71 3.75 -9.55
N LYS A 63 -8.60 4.79 -10.40
CA LYS A 63 -9.40 4.90 -11.63
C LYS A 63 -9.00 3.88 -12.71
N ALA A 64 -7.74 3.46 -12.71
CA ALA A 64 -7.20 2.51 -13.69
C ALA A 64 -7.20 1.06 -13.18
N SER A 65 -7.68 0.83 -11.95
CA SER A 65 -7.63 -0.48 -11.29
C SER A 65 -9.02 -1.10 -11.16
N SER A 66 -9.07 -2.44 -11.11
CA SER A 66 -10.28 -3.20 -10.75
C SER A 66 -10.12 -3.80 -9.35
N ALA A 67 -11.24 -4.16 -8.70
CA ALA A 67 -11.21 -4.79 -7.38
C ALA A 67 -10.42 -6.11 -7.37
N ALA A 68 -10.61 -6.93 -8.41
CA ALA A 68 -9.85 -8.17 -8.61
C ALA A 68 -8.36 -7.89 -8.84
N GLY A 69 -8.02 -6.85 -9.62
CA GLY A 69 -6.63 -6.45 -9.88
C GLY A 69 -5.88 -5.91 -8.66
N LEU A 70 -6.60 -5.44 -7.63
CA LEU A 70 -6.00 -4.99 -6.36
C LEU A 70 -5.86 -6.12 -5.32
N THR A 71 -6.60 -7.22 -5.50
CA THR A 71 -6.67 -8.31 -4.52
C THR A 71 -6.20 -9.61 -5.17
N ALA A 72 -7.13 -10.43 -5.63
CA ALA A 72 -6.87 -11.65 -6.36
C ALA A 72 -7.88 -11.80 -7.50
N ALA A 73 -7.45 -12.47 -8.56
CA ALA A 73 -8.30 -12.86 -9.69
C ALA A 73 -8.17 -14.38 -9.89
N VAL A 74 -9.29 -15.03 -10.17
CA VAL A 74 -9.33 -16.44 -10.58
C VAL A 74 -9.32 -16.46 -12.11
N VAL A 75 -8.35 -17.13 -12.70
CA VAL A 75 -8.16 -17.17 -14.16
C VAL A 75 -8.00 -18.62 -14.58
N LYS A 76 -8.82 -19.04 -15.53
CA LYS A 76 -8.73 -20.40 -16.06
C LYS A 76 -7.46 -20.55 -16.90
N ASP A 77 -6.66 -21.56 -16.58
CA ASP A 77 -5.48 -21.94 -17.34
C ASP A 77 -5.91 -22.65 -18.65
N GLU A 78 -5.38 -22.18 -19.79
CA GLU A 78 -5.77 -22.70 -21.10
C GLU A 78 -5.10 -24.05 -21.45
N GLU A 79 -3.96 -24.37 -20.83
CA GLU A 79 -3.21 -25.61 -21.10
C GLU A 79 -3.74 -26.78 -20.26
N THR A 80 -4.08 -26.51 -19.01
CA THR A 80 -4.52 -27.52 -18.02
C THR A 80 -6.04 -27.52 -17.82
N GLY A 81 -6.73 -26.42 -18.12
CA GLY A 81 -8.17 -26.27 -17.94
C GLY A 81 -8.62 -26.05 -16.50
N GLU A 82 -7.69 -25.91 -15.56
CA GLU A 82 -7.93 -25.64 -14.13
C GLU A 82 -8.11 -24.13 -13.86
N PHE A 83 -8.53 -23.76 -12.65
CA PHE A 83 -8.88 -22.37 -12.24
C PHE A 83 -7.94 -21.80 -11.18
#